data_AF-A0AAW6UHJ3-F1
#
_entry.id   AF-A0AAW6UHJ3-F1
#
_cell.length_a   1.000
_cell.length_b   1.000
_cell.length_c   1.000
_cell.angle_alpha   90.00
_cell.angle_beta   90.00
_cell.angle_gamma   90.00
#
_symmetry.space_group_name_H-M   'P 1'
#
loop_
_entity.id
_entity.type
_entity.pdbx_description
1 polymer ?
#
loop_
_entity_poly.entity_id
_entity_poly.type
_entity_poly.pdbx_seq_one_letter_code
_entity_poly.pdbx_strand_id
1 'polypeptide(L)'
;MMGFNKKSVDDFKVFLDRLMTSDMINASTARNLKNSSLRLLTAISDTEKADIYAIDVDDLIKRFSVSVTPPPSDASLNTYKSRFEKALELFTGTGGVIETKSNQHETSEGRPSEASHDDIITIIPEKGNSMTTEDNKVKTFVLPIPLREDLTVEIKNLPRDLSEDEASRIALIIQSFAIKQ
;
A
#
# COMPACT_ATOMS: atom_id res chain seq x y z
N MET A 1 17.84 -5.74 -28.28
CA MET A 1 16.75 -6.65 -27.89
C MET A 1 17.04 -7.14 -26.48
N MET A 2 16.36 -6.61 -25.48
CA MET A 2 16.52 -7.04 -24.09
C MET A 2 15.62 -8.25 -23.88
N GLY A 3 16.21 -9.45 -23.78
CA GLY A 3 15.44 -10.66 -23.52
C GLY A 3 14.82 -10.57 -22.13
N PHE A 4 13.49 -10.48 -22.05
CA PHE A 4 12.79 -10.61 -20.79
C PHE A 4 13.09 -12.01 -20.23
N ASN A 5 13.88 -12.07 -19.17
CA ASN A 5 14.12 -13.30 -18.43
C ASN A 5 12.75 -13.79 -17.95
N LYS A 6 12.25 -14.93 -18.45
CA LYS A 6 10.97 -15.48 -18.01
C LYS A 6 10.98 -15.66 -16.50
N LYS A 7 9.90 -15.22 -15.84
CA LYS A 7 9.75 -15.31 -14.39
C LYS A 7 8.38 -15.87 -14.05
N SER A 8 8.33 -16.72 -13.04
CA SER A 8 7.09 -17.36 -12.59
C SER A 8 6.24 -16.41 -11.75
N VAL A 9 4.98 -16.79 -11.54
CA VAL A 9 4.09 -16.14 -10.58
C VAL A 9 4.66 -16.20 -9.15
N ASP A 10 5.37 -17.27 -8.80
CA ASP A 10 5.95 -17.40 -7.47
C ASP A 10 7.18 -16.50 -7.29
N ASP A 11 7.99 -16.30 -8.33
CA ASP A 11 9.04 -15.27 -8.33
C ASP A 11 8.44 -13.88 -8.10
N PHE A 12 7.30 -13.59 -8.75
CA PHE A 12 6.60 -12.33 -8.57
C PHE A 12 6.05 -12.17 -7.14
N LYS A 13 5.51 -13.22 -6.51
CA LYS A 13 5.08 -13.18 -5.10
C LYS A 13 6.25 -12.91 -4.15
N VAL A 14 7.37 -13.60 -4.36
CA VAL A 14 8.60 -13.37 -3.57
C VAL A 14 9.09 -11.93 -3.73
N PHE A 15 9.00 -11.38 -4.95
CA PHE A 15 9.31 -9.98 -5.19
C PHE A 15 8.36 -9.02 -4.43
N LEU A 16 7.05 -9.27 -4.47
CA LEU A 16 6.07 -8.45 -3.71
C LEU A 16 6.34 -8.49 -2.21
N ASP A 17 6.80 -9.62 -1.68
CA ASP A 17 7.22 -9.74 -0.28
C ASP A 17 8.46 -8.89 0.02
N ARG A 18 9.48 -8.94 -0.85
CA ARG A 18 10.70 -8.15 -0.71
C ARG A 18 10.47 -6.65 -0.91
N LEU A 19 9.47 -6.27 -1.70
CA LEU A 19 9.10 -4.89 -1.95
C LEU A 19 8.64 -4.17 -0.67
N MET A 20 8.11 -4.91 0.30
CA MET A 20 7.70 -4.39 1.62
C MET A 20 8.87 -3.88 2.46
N THR A 21 10.07 -4.40 2.22
CA THR A 21 11.28 -4.11 2.98
C THR A 21 12.33 -3.41 2.11
N SER A 22 11.93 -2.91 0.94
CA SER A 22 12.82 -2.20 0.03
C SER A 22 12.74 -0.69 0.24
N ASP A 23 13.82 0.01 -0.04
CA ASP A 23 13.86 1.48 -0.02
C ASP A 23 13.35 2.11 -1.33
N MET A 24 12.92 1.28 -2.31
CA MET A 24 12.50 1.75 -3.63
C MET A 24 11.17 2.51 -3.60
N ILE A 25 10.28 2.10 -2.70
CA ILE A 25 8.95 2.70 -2.51
C ILE A 25 8.59 2.63 -1.04
N ASN A 26 7.72 3.53 -0.59
CA ASN A 26 7.28 3.50 0.80
C ASN A 26 6.48 2.20 1.13
N ALA A 27 6.54 1.77 2.39
CA ALA A 27 5.95 0.52 2.85
C ALA A 27 4.41 0.46 2.68
N SER A 28 3.72 1.60 2.70
CA SER A 28 2.27 1.66 2.46
C SER A 28 1.93 1.36 1.01
N THR A 29 2.65 1.97 0.07
CA THR A 29 2.56 1.72 -1.37
C THR A 29 2.92 0.27 -1.66
N ALA A 30 4.04 -0.25 -1.13
CA ALA A 30 4.42 -1.65 -1.28
C ALA A 30 3.32 -2.62 -0.82
N ARG A 31 2.72 -2.34 0.35
CA ARG A 31 1.60 -3.13 0.89
C ARG A 31 0.38 -3.09 -0.02
N ASN A 32 0.04 -1.92 -0.56
CA ASN A 32 -1.09 -1.76 -1.47
C ASN A 32 -0.86 -2.49 -2.79
N LEU A 33 0.34 -2.40 -3.37
CA LEU A 33 0.73 -3.16 -4.55
C LEU A 33 0.62 -4.67 -4.29
N LYS A 34 1.24 -5.16 -3.21
CA LYS A 34 1.18 -6.57 -2.82
C LYS A 34 -0.26 -7.06 -2.64
N ASN A 35 -1.06 -6.37 -1.84
CA ASN A 35 -2.42 -6.82 -1.52
C ASN A 35 -3.33 -6.86 -2.75
N SER A 36 -3.25 -5.84 -3.61
CA SER A 36 -4.02 -5.82 -4.85
C SER A 36 -3.53 -6.91 -5.82
N SER A 37 -2.22 -7.10 -5.92
CA SER A 37 -1.68 -8.15 -6.79
C SER A 37 -2.07 -9.55 -6.32
N LEU A 38 -1.91 -9.86 -5.02
CA LEU A 38 -2.26 -11.18 -4.48
C LEU A 38 -3.75 -11.52 -4.68
N ARG A 39 -4.64 -10.53 -4.67
CA ARG A 39 -6.06 -10.73 -5.01
C ARG A 39 -6.22 -11.19 -6.45
N LEU A 40 -5.60 -10.50 -7.42
CA LEU A 40 -5.74 -10.89 -8.83
C LEU A 40 -5.08 -12.24 -9.12
N LEU A 41 -3.96 -12.55 -8.46
CA LEU A 41 -3.27 -13.83 -8.61
C LEU A 41 -4.12 -15.03 -8.16
N THR A 42 -5.24 -14.85 -7.43
CA THR A 42 -6.16 -15.98 -7.13
C THR A 42 -6.95 -16.44 -8.35
N ALA A 43 -7.04 -15.63 -9.41
CA ALA A 43 -7.78 -15.93 -10.63
C ALA A 43 -6.86 -16.42 -11.79
N ILE A 44 -5.57 -16.62 -11.51
CA ILE A 44 -4.60 -17.16 -12.47
C ILE A 44 -4.87 -18.63 -12.75
N SER A 45 -4.72 -19.02 -14.01
CA SER A 45 -4.75 -20.42 -14.43
C SER A 45 -3.42 -21.12 -14.17
N ASP A 46 -3.42 -22.45 -14.06
CA ASP A 46 -2.19 -23.21 -13.84
C ASP A 46 -1.16 -23.04 -14.97
N THR A 47 -1.63 -22.85 -16.22
CA THR A 47 -0.77 -22.63 -17.39
C THR A 47 -0.03 -21.29 -17.36
N GLU A 48 -0.59 -20.28 -16.71
CA GLU A 48 0.00 -18.94 -16.60
C GLU A 48 1.04 -18.84 -15.48
N LYS A 49 1.06 -19.79 -14.54
CA LYS A 49 1.98 -19.75 -13.39
C LYS A 49 3.46 -19.72 -13.77
N ALA A 50 3.79 -20.29 -14.93
CA ALA A 50 5.17 -20.41 -15.40
C ALA A 50 5.75 -19.10 -15.94
N ASP A 51 4.92 -18.15 -16.38
CA ASP A 51 5.39 -16.91 -17.02
C ASP A 51 4.44 -15.75 -16.74
N ILE A 52 4.81 -14.91 -15.76
CA ILE A 52 4.00 -13.74 -15.34
C ILE A 52 3.82 -12.73 -16.47
N TYR A 53 4.75 -12.65 -17.42
CA TYR A 53 4.69 -11.69 -18.53
C TYR A 53 3.75 -12.12 -19.65
N ALA A 54 3.31 -13.39 -19.64
CA ALA A 54 2.34 -13.91 -20.61
C ALA A 54 0.89 -13.60 -20.22
N ILE A 55 0.67 -13.03 -19.03
CA ILE A 55 -0.66 -12.77 -18.50
C ILE A 55 -1.23 -11.49 -19.12
N ASP A 56 -2.41 -11.62 -19.73
CA ASP A 56 -3.24 -10.48 -20.08
C ASP A 56 -3.96 -9.97 -18.83
N VAL A 57 -3.59 -8.77 -18.38
CA VAL A 57 -4.13 -8.17 -17.13
C VAL A 57 -5.62 -7.86 -17.27
N ASP A 58 -6.09 -7.48 -18.45
CA ASP A 58 -7.51 -7.20 -18.70
C ASP A 58 -8.35 -8.47 -18.62
N ASP A 59 -7.84 -9.57 -19.17
CA ASP A 59 -8.48 -10.89 -19.03
C ASP A 59 -8.45 -11.38 -17.58
N LEU A 60 -7.33 -11.20 -16.87
CA LEU A 60 -7.20 -11.56 -15.47
C LEU A 60 -8.22 -10.84 -14.59
N ILE A 61 -8.42 -9.54 -14.81
CA ILE A 61 -9.43 -8.73 -14.08
C ILE A 61 -10.85 -9.27 -14.32
N LYS A 62 -11.18 -9.63 -15.57
CA LYS A 62 -12.49 -10.22 -15.91
C LYS A 62 -12.70 -11.57 -15.23
N ARG A 63 -11.68 -12.43 -15.22
CA ARG A 63 -11.74 -13.71 -14.49
C ARG A 63 -11.88 -13.49 -12.98
N PHE A 64 -11.16 -12.53 -12.43
CA PHE A 64 -11.25 -12.21 -11.01
C PHE A 64 -12.65 -11.71 -10.63
N SER A 65 -13.26 -10.83 -11.42
CA SER A 65 -14.56 -10.25 -11.11
C SER A 65 -15.69 -11.28 -11.07
N VAL A 66 -15.63 -12.33 -11.90
CA VAL A 66 -16.58 -13.44 -11.88
C VAL A 66 -16.26 -14.52 -10.83
N SER A 67 -15.02 -14.56 -10.35
CA SER A 67 -14.56 -15.56 -9.36
C SER A 67 -14.97 -15.24 -7.91
N VAL A 68 -15.32 -13.98 -7.61
CA VAL A 68 -15.65 -13.49 -6.26
C VAL A 68 -17.12 -13.09 -6.18
N THR A 69 -17.80 -13.46 -5.08
CA THR A 69 -19.21 -13.11 -4.84
C THR A 69 -19.37 -12.43 -3.47
N PRO A 70 -19.94 -11.21 -3.38
CA PRO A 70 -20.38 -10.37 -4.51
C PRO A 70 -19.20 -9.87 -5.37
N PRO A 71 -19.43 -9.56 -6.65
CA PRO A 71 -18.37 -9.04 -7.51
C PRO A 71 -17.85 -7.69 -6.99
N PRO A 72 -16.54 -7.41 -7.10
CA PRO A 72 -16.01 -6.09 -6.78
C PRO A 72 -16.58 -5.00 -7.70
N SER A 73 -16.64 -3.77 -7.21
CA SER A 73 -17.03 -2.61 -8.03
C SER A 73 -15.99 -2.29 -9.10
N ASP A 74 -16.40 -1.63 -10.18
CA ASP A 74 -15.51 -1.19 -11.27
C ASP A 74 -14.34 -0.32 -10.76
N ALA A 75 -14.61 0.57 -9.80
CA ALA A 75 -13.57 1.39 -9.16
C ALA A 75 -12.52 0.52 -8.42
N SER A 76 -12.96 -0.56 -7.76
CA SER A 76 -12.07 -1.51 -7.09
C SER A 76 -11.26 -2.31 -8.11
N LEU A 77 -11.90 -2.79 -9.18
CA LEU A 77 -11.24 -3.51 -10.26
C LEU A 77 -10.16 -2.64 -10.92
N ASN A 78 -10.47 -1.38 -11.25
CA ASN A 78 -9.50 -0.45 -11.82
C ASN A 78 -8.32 -0.20 -10.87
N THR A 79 -8.61 -0.05 -9.56
CA THR A 79 -7.56 0.08 -8.54
C THR A 79 -6.66 -1.15 -8.47
N TYR A 80 -7.22 -2.35 -8.54
CA TYR A 80 -6.45 -3.59 -8.53
C TYR A 80 -5.60 -3.72 -9.78
N LYS A 81 -6.17 -3.39 -10.96
CA LYS A 81 -5.48 -3.36 -12.24
C LYS A 81 -4.25 -2.45 -12.19
N SER A 82 -4.42 -1.16 -11.90
CA SER A 82 -3.31 -0.20 -11.90
C SER A 82 -2.18 -0.57 -10.94
N ARG A 83 -2.53 -1.15 -9.78
CA ARG A 83 -1.53 -1.61 -8.80
C ARG A 83 -0.80 -2.86 -9.26
N PHE A 84 -1.49 -3.81 -9.88
CA PHE A 84 -0.86 -5.00 -10.46
C PHE A 84 0.09 -4.61 -11.60
N GLU A 85 -0.36 -3.75 -12.51
CA GLU A 85 0.47 -3.24 -13.61
C GLU A 85 1.71 -2.51 -13.08
N LYS A 86 1.55 -1.65 -12.07
CA LYS A 86 2.69 -0.96 -11.46
C LYS A 86 3.67 -1.93 -10.80
N ALA A 87 3.16 -2.95 -10.12
CA ALA A 87 4.01 -3.99 -9.53
C ALA A 87 4.76 -4.79 -10.61
N LEU A 88 4.09 -5.10 -11.73
CA LEU A 88 4.69 -5.79 -12.87
C LEU A 88 5.76 -4.94 -13.56
N GLU A 89 5.53 -3.63 -13.69
CA GLU A 89 6.51 -2.67 -14.20
C GLU A 89 7.78 -2.66 -13.32
N LEU A 90 7.62 -2.56 -11.99
CA LEU A 90 8.74 -2.61 -11.05
C LEU A 90 9.48 -3.95 -11.09
N PHE A 91 8.74 -5.05 -11.17
CA PHE A 91 9.31 -6.39 -11.28
C PHE A 91 10.14 -6.55 -12.56
N THR A 92 9.60 -6.06 -13.68
CA THR A 92 10.29 -6.07 -14.97
C THR A 92 11.54 -5.21 -14.94
N GLY A 93 11.42 -3.97 -14.45
CA GLY A 93 12.53 -3.00 -14.41
C GLY A 93 13.69 -3.42 -13.49
N THR A 94 13.41 -4.23 -12.48
CA THR A 94 14.41 -4.77 -11.54
C THR A 94 14.90 -6.18 -11.92
N GLY A 95 14.36 -6.79 -12.98
CA GLY A 95 14.63 -8.19 -13.33
C GLY A 95 14.15 -9.19 -12.25
N GLY A 96 13.23 -8.76 -11.38
CA GLY A 96 12.70 -9.52 -10.25
C GLY A 96 13.62 -9.62 -9.05
N VAL A 97 14.64 -8.76 -8.95
CA VAL A 97 15.59 -8.74 -7.84
C VAL A 97 15.56 -7.39 -7.15
N ILE A 98 15.39 -7.41 -5.83
CA ILE A 98 15.54 -6.23 -4.98
C ILE A 98 16.83 -6.43 -4.20
N GLU A 99 17.80 -5.54 -4.41
CA GLU A 99 19.02 -5.52 -3.62
C GLU A 99 18.68 -5.09 -2.19
N THR A 100 18.70 -6.05 -1.26
CA THR A 100 18.68 -5.73 0.17
C THR A 100 20.07 -5.27 0.54
N LYS A 101 20.27 -3.97 0.80
CA LYS A 101 21.52 -3.51 1.41
C LYS A 101 21.63 -4.16 2.79
N SER A 102 22.48 -5.18 2.92
CA SER A 102 22.96 -5.64 4.22
C SER A 102 23.79 -4.52 4.82
N ASN A 103 23.28 -3.88 5.88
CA ASN A 103 24.02 -2.85 6.61
C ASN A 103 25.32 -3.45 7.21
N GLN A 104 26.42 -3.28 6.47
CA GLN A 104 27.75 -3.15 7.04
C GLN A 104 28.18 -1.69 6.89
N HIS A 105 29.00 -1.26 7.84
CA HIS A 105 29.71 0.02 7.96
C HIS A 105 29.10 1.17 8.77
N GLU A 106 29.61 1.21 10.01
CA GLU A 106 30.50 2.27 10.52
C GLU A 106 30.03 3.72 10.54
N THR A 107 30.02 4.18 11.78
CA THR A 107 30.08 5.56 12.25
C THR A 107 31.06 6.42 11.45
N SER A 108 30.56 7.52 10.87
CA SER A 108 31.35 8.73 10.75
C SER A 108 30.45 9.96 10.84
N GLU A 109 30.83 10.82 11.77
CA GLU A 109 30.21 12.07 12.17
C GLU A 109 30.31 13.14 11.07
N GLY A 110 29.38 14.11 11.07
CA GLY A 110 29.71 15.45 10.55
C GLY A 110 28.61 16.30 9.92
N ARG A 111 27.84 17.00 10.77
CA ARG A 111 27.51 18.45 10.68
C ARG A 111 26.42 18.97 9.69
N PRO A 112 25.89 20.22 9.88
CA PRO A 112 24.45 20.42 10.13
C PRO A 112 23.79 21.54 9.27
N SER A 113 22.47 21.65 9.33
CA SER A 113 21.68 22.88 9.02
C SER A 113 20.27 22.62 9.57
N GLU A 114 19.81 23.17 10.69
CA GLU A 114 19.63 24.58 11.10
C GLU A 114 18.49 25.30 10.33
N ALA A 115 17.62 25.91 11.15
CA ALA A 115 16.47 26.77 10.92
C ALA A 115 15.07 26.13 10.75
N SER A 116 13.99 26.57 11.41
CA SER A 116 13.73 27.45 12.58
C SER A 116 12.20 27.52 12.69
N HIS A 117 11.61 27.30 13.86
CA HIS A 117 10.75 28.29 14.55
C HIS A 117 10.08 27.69 15.79
N ASP A 118 10.29 28.42 16.89
CA ASP A 118 9.60 28.39 18.17
C ASP A 118 8.08 28.56 18.03
N ASP A 119 7.33 27.86 18.89
CA ASP A 119 6.45 28.51 19.88
C ASP A 119 5.92 27.48 20.91
N ILE A 120 6.71 27.34 21.98
CA ILE A 120 6.41 27.38 23.42
C ILE A 120 5.00 26.93 23.94
N ILE A 121 5.03 25.73 24.56
CA ILE A 121 4.54 25.32 25.91
C ILE A 121 3.04 25.30 26.25
N THR A 122 2.52 24.09 26.57
CA THR A 122 1.92 23.79 27.90
C THR A 122 2.17 22.34 28.30
N ILE A 123 2.86 22.18 29.43
CA ILE A 123 3.27 20.95 30.13
C ILE A 123 2.14 20.53 31.08
N ILE A 124 1.75 19.24 31.15
CA ILE A 124 1.62 18.43 32.39
C ILE A 124 1.85 16.92 32.05
N PRO A 125 2.58 16.14 32.88
CA PRO A 125 3.15 14.83 32.52
C PRO A 125 2.38 13.63 33.12
N GLU A 126 2.54 12.41 32.56
CA GLU A 126 3.11 11.27 33.32
C GLU A 126 3.36 9.99 32.48
N LYS A 127 4.66 9.68 32.38
CA LYS A 127 5.32 8.36 32.43
C LYS A 127 4.67 7.11 31.81
N GLY A 128 5.27 6.72 30.68
CA GLY A 128 5.48 5.33 30.27
C GLY A 128 6.72 5.23 29.39
N ASN A 129 7.87 5.02 30.02
CA ASN A 129 9.19 4.93 29.38
C ASN A 129 9.26 3.75 28.40
N SER A 130 9.47 4.04 27.12
CA SER A 130 10.24 3.17 26.21
C SER A 130 10.82 4.03 25.10
N MET A 131 12.12 4.28 25.21
CA MET A 131 12.93 4.74 24.09
C MET A 131 12.96 3.62 23.05
N THR A 132 12.26 3.83 21.94
CA THR A 132 12.49 3.12 20.69
C THR A 132 12.51 4.18 19.61
N THR A 133 13.68 4.30 18.96
CA THR A 133 13.93 5.05 17.73
C THR A 133 12.68 5.09 16.85
N GLU A 134 12.07 6.28 16.76
CA GLU A 134 10.78 6.51 16.11
C GLU A 134 10.89 6.25 14.61
N ASP A 135 10.50 5.02 14.25
CA ASP A 135 10.09 4.61 12.92
C ASP A 135 9.11 5.63 12.34
N ASN A 136 9.38 6.05 11.10
CA ASN A 136 8.54 6.95 10.31
C ASN A 136 7.24 6.24 9.83
N LYS A 137 6.54 5.58 10.76
CA LYS A 137 5.27 4.91 10.57
C LYS A 137 4.17 5.93 10.83
N VAL A 138 3.42 6.27 9.79
CA VAL A 138 2.23 7.11 9.90
C VAL A 138 1.33 6.56 11.01
N LYS A 139 1.18 7.34 12.08
CA LYS A 139 0.37 6.97 13.24
C LYS A 139 -1.09 7.02 12.81
N THR A 140 -1.86 5.96 13.05
CA THR A 140 -3.28 5.89 12.69
C THR A 140 -4.16 5.79 13.93
N PHE A 141 -5.46 6.04 13.77
CA PHE A 141 -6.47 5.87 14.82
C PHE A 141 -7.81 5.39 14.26
N VAL A 142 -8.74 5.04 15.15
CA VAL A 142 -10.13 4.70 14.82
C VAL A 142 -11.00 5.89 15.21
N LEU A 143 -11.80 6.39 14.27
CA LEU A 143 -12.72 7.51 14.48
C LEU A 143 -14.17 7.00 14.54
N PRO A 144 -14.82 6.98 15.72
CA PRO A 144 -16.25 6.71 15.82
C PRO A 144 -17.07 7.95 15.42
N ILE A 145 -18.04 7.77 14.53
CA ILE A 145 -18.92 8.81 14.00
C ILE A 145 -20.37 8.39 14.29
N PRO A 146 -21.05 9.00 15.27
CA PRO A 146 -22.47 8.77 15.50
C PRO A 146 -23.28 9.37 14.35
N LEU A 147 -24.14 8.56 13.71
CA LEU A 147 -24.99 9.00 12.60
C LEU A 147 -26.46 9.18 13.01
N ARG A 148 -26.96 8.33 13.90
CA ARG A 148 -28.34 8.31 14.43
C ARG A 148 -28.32 7.75 15.85
N GLU A 149 -29.45 7.83 16.55
CA GLU A 149 -29.58 7.44 17.98
C GLU A 149 -29.03 6.03 18.28
N ASP A 150 -29.20 5.07 17.35
CA ASP A 150 -28.74 3.68 17.52
C ASP A 150 -27.60 3.26 16.55
N LEU A 151 -26.92 4.22 15.90
CA LEU A 151 -25.93 3.88 14.87
C LEU A 151 -24.68 4.75 14.95
N THR A 152 -23.56 4.11 15.31
CA THR A 152 -22.21 4.68 15.25
C THR A 152 -21.39 3.92 14.22
N VAL A 153 -20.75 4.67 13.30
CA VAL A 153 -19.85 4.13 12.27
C VAL A 153 -18.42 4.38 12.68
N GLU A 154 -17.55 3.37 12.56
CA GLU A 154 -16.12 3.53 12.83
C GLU A 154 -15.31 3.63 11.53
N ILE A 155 -14.56 4.71 11.36
CA ILE A 155 -13.52 4.81 10.33
C ILE A 155 -12.21 4.29 10.93
N LYS A 156 -11.78 3.11 10.49
CA LYS A 156 -10.54 2.47 10.97
C LYS A 156 -9.34 2.91 10.13
N ASN A 157 -8.17 2.92 10.75
CA ASN A 157 -6.88 3.26 10.14
C ASN A 157 -6.82 4.68 9.55
N LEU A 158 -7.49 5.64 10.19
CA LEU A 158 -7.40 7.03 9.77
C LEU A 158 -6.01 7.59 10.11
N PRO A 159 -5.25 8.12 9.14
CA PRO A 159 -3.95 8.73 9.40
C PRO A 159 -4.07 9.93 10.34
N ARG A 160 -3.10 10.12 11.24
CA ARG A 160 -3.02 11.32 12.09
C ARG A 160 -2.58 12.56 11.32
N ASP A 161 -1.95 12.38 10.17
CA ASP A 161 -1.46 13.39 9.24
C ASP A 161 -2.33 13.48 7.98
N LEU A 162 -3.59 13.07 8.07
CA LEU A 162 -4.55 13.11 6.96
C LEU A 162 -4.65 14.54 6.38
N SER A 163 -4.31 14.68 5.11
CA SER A 163 -4.42 15.96 4.39
C SER A 163 -5.85 16.29 3.97
N GLU A 164 -6.13 17.56 3.68
CA GLU A 164 -7.44 18.02 3.20
C GLU A 164 -7.87 17.33 1.90
N ASP A 165 -6.94 17.09 0.98
CA ASP A 165 -7.20 16.38 -0.29
C ASP A 165 -7.55 14.90 -0.07
N GLU A 166 -6.90 14.25 0.90
CA GLU A 166 -7.23 12.86 1.28
C GLU A 166 -8.58 12.78 1.98
N ALA A 167 -8.86 13.69 2.91
CA ALA A 167 -10.15 13.79 3.58
C ALA A 167 -11.28 14.02 2.57
N SER A 168 -11.07 14.92 1.61
CA SER A 168 -12.03 15.20 0.53
C SER A 168 -12.31 13.97 -0.33
N ARG A 169 -11.28 13.19 -0.66
CA ARG A 169 -11.44 11.92 -1.39
C ARG A 169 -12.24 10.88 -0.59
N ILE A 170 -11.94 10.73 0.70
CA ILE A 170 -12.69 9.82 1.59
C ILE A 170 -14.16 10.24 1.64
N ALA A 171 -14.43 11.54 1.83
CA ALA A 171 -15.79 12.09 1.87
C ALA A 171 -16.55 11.83 0.57
N LEU A 172 -15.94 12.09 -0.58
CA LEU A 172 -16.57 11.90 -1.89
C LEU A 172 -16.93 10.42 -2.14
N ILE A 173 -16.05 9.50 -1.75
CA ILE A 173 -16.33 8.06 -1.83
C ILE A 173 -17.54 7.72 -0.95
N ILE A 174 -17.56 8.15 0.31
CA ILE A 174 -18.68 7.87 1.22
C ILE A 174 -19.99 8.46 0.67
N GLN A 175 -19.96 9.68 0.16
CA GLN A 175 -21.12 10.34 -0.45
C GLN A 175 -21.66 9.58 -1.65
N SER A 176 -20.80 8.94 -2.45
CA SER A 176 -21.24 8.17 -3.63
C SER A 176 -22.15 6.97 -3.29
N PHE A 177 -22.09 6.47 -2.05
CA PHE A 177 -22.96 5.40 -1.57
C PHE A 177 -24.24 5.91 -0.89
N ALA A 178 -24.37 7.22 -0.69
CA ALA A 178 -25.55 7.80 -0.06
C ALA A 178 -26.75 7.75 -1.02
N ILE A 179 -27.86 7.21 -0.55
CA ILE A 179 -29.15 7.25 -1.26
C ILE A 179 -29.87 8.53 -0.82
N LYS A 180 -30.36 9.29 -1.80
CA LYS A 180 -31.13 10.51 -1.55
C LYS A 180 -32.42 10.14 -0.82
N GLN A 181 -32.61 10.69 0.39
CA GLN A 181 -33.84 10.56 1.16
C GLN A 181 -34.78 11.72 0.85
#